data_AF-A0A830D428-F1
#
_entry.id   AF-A0A830D428-F1
#
_cell.length_a   1.000
_cell.length_b   1.000
_cell.length_c   1.000
_cell.angle_alpha   90.00
_cell.angle_beta   90.00
_cell.angle_gamma   90.00
#
_symmetry.space_group_name_H-M   'P 1'
#
loop_
_entity.id
_entity.type
_entity.pdbx_description
1 polymer ?
#
loop_
_entity_poly.entity_id
_entity_poly.type
_entity_poly.pdbx_seq_one_letter_code
_entity_poly.pdbx_strand_id
1 'polypeptide(L)'
;MEIEVKLCLPSTTAHKRLSAVLSPYHRRTHFQENLFFDGPNAELVSNLAALRLRFYDLDSRCVLSLRSKPQISGGISRIEEQEEDLDPAVGRHYAASSRSSPPIS
;
A
#
# COMPACT_ATOMS: atom_id res chain seq x y z
N MET A 1 0.85 -0.63 15.82
CA MET A 1 2.27 -0.54 15.39
C MET A 1 2.60 -1.80 14.61
N GLU A 2 2.86 -1.67 13.32
CA GLU A 2 3.29 -2.75 12.43
C GLU A 2 4.83 -2.83 12.41
N ILE A 3 5.39 -4.04 12.48
CA ILE A 3 6.83 -4.31 12.42
C ILE A 3 7.08 -5.38 11.37
N GLU A 4 7.96 -5.09 10.41
CA GLU A 4 8.25 -5.97 9.28
C GLU A 4 9.74 -6.03 8.94
N VAL A 5 10.20 -7.17 8.41
CA VAL A 5 11.51 -7.27 7.76
C VAL A 5 11.34 -6.93 6.28
N LYS A 6 12.09 -5.92 5.79
CA LYS A 6 12.08 -5.47 4.41
C LYS A 6 13.45 -5.68 3.76
N LEU A 7 13.48 -6.50 2.72
CA LEU A 7 14.67 -6.82 1.94
C LEU A 7 14.43 -6.48 0.47
N CYS A 8 15.38 -5.82 -0.18
CA CYS A 8 15.34 -5.55 -1.61
C CYS A 8 16.04 -6.68 -2.37
N LEU A 9 15.36 -7.30 -3.33
CA LEU A 9 15.97 -8.29 -4.21
C LEU A 9 16.70 -7.56 -5.36
N PRO A 10 17.96 -7.89 -5.65
CA PRO A 10 18.78 -7.10 -6.56
C PRO A 10 18.41 -7.26 -8.04
N SER A 11 17.59 -8.25 -8.41
CA SER A 11 17.22 -8.50 -9.80
C SER A 11 15.99 -9.39 -9.93
N THR A 12 15.39 -9.38 -11.13
CA THR A 12 14.34 -10.31 -11.53
C THR A 12 14.80 -11.77 -11.48
N THR A 13 16.08 -12.05 -11.74
CA THR A 13 16.66 -13.40 -11.61
C THR A 13 16.69 -13.85 -10.16
N ALA A 14 17.08 -12.96 -9.23
CA ALA A 14 17.03 -13.25 -7.79
C ALA A 14 15.60 -13.50 -7.32
N HIS A 15 14.63 -12.71 -7.80
CA HIS A 15 13.20 -12.95 -7.56
C HIS A 15 12.77 -14.35 -8.02
N LYS A 16 13.02 -14.71 -9.29
CA LYS A 16 12.66 -16.04 -9.82
C LYS A 16 13.27 -17.19 -9.01
N ARG A 17 14.55 -17.06 -8.63
CA ARG A 17 15.24 -18.06 -7.80
C ARG A 17 14.59 -18.20 -6.43
N LEU A 18 14.28 -17.09 -5.76
CA LEU A 18 13.62 -17.09 -4.46
C LEU A 18 12.21 -17.72 -4.56
N SER A 19 11.44 -17.34 -5.57
CA SER A 19 10.11 -17.93 -5.82
C SER A 19 10.19 -19.45 -6.01
N ALA A 20 11.18 -19.95 -6.75
CA ALA A 20 11.38 -21.39 -6.93
C ALA A 20 11.69 -22.09 -5.61
N VAL A 21 12.60 -21.53 -4.79
CA VAL A 21 12.97 -22.08 -3.47
C VAL A 21 11.77 -22.09 -2.52
N LEU A 22 10.93 -21.05 -2.54
CA LEU A 22 9.77 -20.92 -1.66
C LEU A 22 8.51 -21.65 -2.17
N SER A 23 8.54 -22.22 -3.38
CA SER A 23 7.38 -22.87 -3.99
C SER A 23 6.72 -23.96 -3.14
N PRO A 24 7.43 -24.79 -2.34
CA PRO A 24 6.78 -25.78 -1.47
C PRO A 24 6.01 -25.15 -0.30
N TYR A 25 6.27 -23.88 0.00
CA TYR A 25 5.65 -23.13 1.10
C TYR A 25 4.61 -22.11 0.60
N HIS A 26 4.27 -22.16 -0.69
CA HIS A 26 3.28 -21.24 -1.28
C HIS A 26 1.91 -21.43 -0.64
N ARG A 27 1.26 -20.32 -0.30
CA ARG A 27 -0.11 -20.33 0.24
C ARG A 27 -1.11 -19.77 -0.77
N ARG A 28 -0.87 -18.54 -1.22
CA ARG A 28 -1.75 -17.78 -2.13
C ARG A 28 -0.95 -16.73 -2.89
N THR A 29 -1.46 -16.31 -4.04
CA THR A 29 -1.01 -15.13 -4.76
C THR A 29 -2.21 -14.19 -4.90
N HIS A 30 -2.07 -12.95 -4.44
CA HIS A 30 -3.09 -11.92 -4.57
C HIS A 30 -2.57 -10.81 -5.48
N PHE A 31 -3.41 -10.34 -6.40
CA PHE A 31 -3.14 -9.12 -7.15
C PHE A 31 -3.55 -7.92 -6.31
N GLN A 32 -2.71 -6.89 -6.25
CA GLN A 32 -2.96 -5.69 -5.45
C GLN A 32 -2.81 -4.43 -6.29
N GLU A 33 -3.83 -3.59 -6.28
CA GLU A 33 -3.77 -2.22 -6.81
C GLU A 33 -3.75 -1.25 -5.63
N ASN A 34 -2.74 -0.38 -5.56
CA ASN A 34 -2.61 0.60 -4.48
C ASN A 34 -2.79 2.01 -5.05
N LEU A 35 -3.78 2.74 -4.53
CA LEU A 35 -4.04 4.14 -4.84
C LEU A 35 -3.73 4.99 -3.59
N PHE A 36 -3.01 6.09 -3.79
CA PHE A 36 -2.59 6.99 -2.72
C PHE A 36 -3.28 8.34 -2.84
N PHE A 37 -3.57 8.94 -1.70
CA PHE A 37 -4.28 10.21 -1.60
C PHE A 37 -3.48 11.14 -0.68
N ASP A 38 -3.45 12.41 -1.06
CA ASP A 38 -2.95 13.50 -0.25
C ASP A 38 -3.79 14.75 -0.55
N GLY A 39 -3.71 15.76 0.30
CA GLY A 39 -4.31 17.05 0.02
C GLY A 39 -3.50 17.86 -1.00
N PRO A 40 -4.06 18.96 -1.51
CA PRO A 40 -3.44 19.78 -2.54
C PRO A 40 -2.11 20.41 -2.08
N ASN A 41 -1.84 20.48 -0.78
CA ASN A 41 -0.61 21.05 -0.23
C ASN A 41 0.34 19.99 0.34
N ALA A 42 0.17 18.72 -0.03
CA ALA A 42 0.97 17.59 0.48
C ALA A 42 0.97 17.52 2.03
N GLU A 43 -0.21 17.70 2.63
CA GLU A 43 -0.41 17.76 4.07
C GLU A 43 0.00 16.45 4.76
N LEU A 44 -0.31 15.30 4.16
CA LEU A 44 0.03 13.99 4.73
C LEU A 44 1.53 13.72 4.59
N VAL A 45 2.10 13.93 3.40
CA VAL A 45 3.54 13.72 3.17
C VAL A 45 4.38 14.62 4.08
N SER A 46 3.98 15.88 4.25
CA SER A 46 4.62 16.84 5.17
C SER A 46 4.64 16.34 6.62
N ASN A 47 3.68 15.50 7.00
CA ASN A 47 3.57 14.89 8.33
C ASN A 47 4.05 13.42 8.36
N LEU A 48 4.82 12.99 7.35
CA LEU A 48 5.31 11.61 7.20
C LEU A 48 4.18 10.58 7.29
N ALA A 49 3.04 10.89 6.66
CA ALA A 49 1.87 10.05 6.59
C ALA A 49 1.48 9.72 5.13
N ALA A 50 0.82 8.59 4.94
CA ALA A 50 0.31 8.14 3.66
C ALA A 50 -1.08 7.52 3.85
N LEU A 51 -2.07 8.07 3.13
CA LEU A 51 -3.41 7.49 3.02
C LEU A 51 -3.48 6.66 1.74
N ARG A 52 -3.94 5.41 1.87
CA ARG A 52 -3.96 4.47 0.75
C ARG A 52 -5.27 3.69 0.72
N LEU A 53 -5.85 3.57 -0.47
CA LEU A 53 -6.81 2.50 -0.79
C LEU A 53 -6.06 1.37 -1.49
N ARG A 54 -6.24 0.15 -0.98
CA ARG A 54 -5.71 -1.06 -1.61
C ARG A 54 -6.85 -1.95 -2.05
N PHE A 55 -6.89 -2.28 -3.34
CA PHE A 55 -7.81 -3.25 -3.91
C PHE A 55 -7.12 -4.58 -4.12
N TYR A 56 -7.82 -5.68 -3.83
CA TYR A 56 -7.35 -7.04 -4.00
C TYR A 56 -8.13 -7.75 -5.11
N ASP A 57 -7.41 -8.45 -5.98
CA ASP A 57 -7.96 -9.33 -7.01
C ASP A 57 -9.09 -8.62 -7.79
N LEU A 58 -8.73 -7.49 -8.39
CA LEU A 58 -9.64 -6.47 -8.95
C LEU A 58 -10.41 -5.76 -7.82
N ASP A 59 -11.66 -6.13 -7.57
CA ASP A 59 -12.53 -5.46 -6.60
C ASP A 59 -13.11 -6.46 -5.57
N SER A 60 -12.41 -7.57 -5.32
CA SER A 60 -12.88 -8.58 -4.36
C SER A 60 -12.84 -8.10 -2.91
N ARG A 61 -11.93 -7.17 -2.60
CA ARG A 61 -11.76 -6.54 -1.29
C ARG A 61 -11.09 -5.19 -1.46
N CYS A 62 -11.49 -4.21 -0.67
CA CYS A 62 -10.83 -2.91 -0.57
C CYS A 62 -10.47 -2.63 0.89
N VAL A 63 -9.27 -2.09 1.11
CA VAL A 63 -8.77 -1.73 2.44
C VAL A 63 -8.30 -0.28 2.40
N LEU A 64 -8.84 0.53 3.29
CA LEU A 64 -8.34 1.87 3.58
C LEU A 64 -7.28 1.77 4.66
N SER A 65 -6.12 2.38 4.43
CA SER A 65 -5.03 2.38 5.41
C SER A 65 -4.44 3.77 5.56
N LEU A 66 -4.29 4.23 6.81
CA LEU A 66 -3.46 5.38 7.17
C LEU A 66 -2.18 4.87 7.81
N ARG A 67 -1.05 5.19 7.19
CA ARG A 67 0.30 4.84 7.65
C ARG A 67 1.03 6.12 8.05
N SER A 68 1.66 6.17 9.22
CA SER A 68 2.37 7.37 9.69
C SER A 68 3.65 7.05 10.47
N LYS A 69 4.54 8.05 10.56
CA LYS A 69 5.82 8.01 11.28
C LYS A 69 6.68 6.77 10.93
N PRO A 70 6.93 6.48 9.64
CA PRO A 70 7.72 5.33 9.25
C PRO A 70 9.16 5.46 9.75
N GLN A 71 9.69 4.36 10.29
CA GLN A 71 11.11 4.20 10.63
C GLN A 71 11.65 2.93 9.99
N ILE A 72 12.74 3.03 9.23
CA ILE A 72 13.44 1.87 8.67
C ILE A 72 14.92 1.91 9.08
N SER A 73 15.38 0.83 9.70
CA SER A 73 16.78 0.68 10.13
C SER A 73 17.16 -0.80 10.13
N GLY A 74 18.33 -1.12 9.57
CA GLY A 74 18.85 -2.50 9.52
C GLY A 74 17.92 -3.49 8.82
N GLY A 75 17.13 -3.04 7.82
CA GLY A 75 16.13 -3.88 7.15
C GLY A 75 14.86 -4.13 7.97
N ILE A 76 14.68 -3.45 9.11
CA ILE A 76 13.48 -3.54 9.95
C ILE A 76 12.67 -2.25 9.81
N SER A 77 11.43 -2.39 9.35
CA SER A 77 10.44 -1.32 9.22
C SER A 77 9.53 -1.31 10.44
N ARG A 78 9.27 -0.12 11.00
CA ARG A 78 8.28 0.14 12.05
C ARG A 78 7.38 1.27 11.61
N ILE A 79 6.07 1.11 11.75
CA ILE A 79 5.11 2.13 11.32
C ILE A 79 3.86 2.12 12.20
N GLU A 80 3.30 3.30 12.43
CA GLU A 80 1.94 3.42 12.96
C GLU A 80 0.98 3.19 11.79
N GLU A 81 0.11 2.19 11.91
CA GLU A 81 -0.86 1.86 10.87
C GLU A 81 -2.22 1.55 11.48
N GLN A 82 -3.25 2.09 10.85
CA GLN A 82 -4.64 1.71 11.02
C GLN A 82 -5.20 1.32 9.65
N GLU A 83 -5.79 0.12 9.59
CA GLU A 83 -6.47 -0.40 8.41
C GLU A 83 -7.95 -0.65 8.72
N GLU A 84 -8.82 -0.34 7.76
CA GLU A 84 -10.25 -0.63 7.81
C GLU A 84 -10.70 -1.21 6.48
N ASP A 85 -11.53 -2.25 6.53
CA ASP A 85 -12.17 -2.78 5.33
C ASP A 85 -13.21 -1.77 4.82
N LEU A 86 -13.18 -1.50 3.52
CA LEU A 86 -14.11 -0.62 2.85
C LEU A 86 -14.84 -1.41 1.77
N ASP A 87 -16.11 -1.09 1.53
CA ASP A 87 -16.82 -1.61 0.36
C ASP A 87 -16.03 -1.21 -0.93
N PRO A 88 -15.63 -2.17 -1.78
CA PRO A 88 -14.90 -1.89 -3.01
C PRO A 88 -15.60 -0.86 -3.92
N ALA A 89 -16.93 -0.87 -4.00
CA ALA A 89 -17.68 0.10 -4.80
C ALA A 89 -17.51 1.52 -4.26
N VAL A 90 -17.52 1.68 -2.93
CA VAL A 90 -17.26 2.97 -2.26
C VAL A 90 -15.82 3.41 -2.50
N GLY A 91 -14.85 2.49 -2.38
CA GLY A 91 -13.45 2.77 -2.68
C GLY A 91 -13.24 3.27 -4.11
N ARG A 92 -13.87 2.62 -5.11
CA ARG A 92 -13.80 3.04 -6.52
C ARG A 92 -14.44 4.40 -6.75
N HIS A 93 -15.56 4.68 -6.07
CA HIS A 93 -16.19 5.99 -6.12
C HIS A 93 -15.24 7.09 -5.64
N TYR A 94 -14.57 6.92 -4.49
CA TYR A 94 -13.58 7.89 -4.00
C TYR A 94 -12.39 8.05 -4.92
N ALA A 95 -11.88 6.94 -5.48
CA ALA A 95 -10.77 6.96 -6.42
C ALA A 95 -11.08 7.74 -7.72
N ALA A 96 -12.33 7.72 -8.17
CA ALA A 96 -12.77 8.48 -9.35
C ALA A 96 -12.96 9.97 -9.02
N SER A 97 -13.61 10.27 -7.88
CA SER A 97 -13.96 11.63 -7.48
C SER A 97 -12.76 12.49 -7.03
N SER A 98 -11.70 11.87 -6.51
CA SER A 98 -10.48 12.60 -6.12
C SER A 98 -9.68 13.13 -7.31
N ARG A 99 -9.85 12.55 -8.51
CA ARG A 99 -9.17 12.98 -9.74
C ARG A 99 -9.80 14.20 -10.41
N SER A 100 -11.02 14.57 -10.02
CA SER A 100 -11.81 15.61 -10.69
C SER A 100 -11.75 16.99 -10.03
N SER A 101 -10.91 17.20 -9.01
CA SER A 101 -10.76 18.52 -8.39
C SER A 101 -9.82 19.39 -9.23
N PRO A 102 -10.27 20.56 -9.74
CA PRO A 102 -9.40 21.46 -10.47
C PRO A 102 -8.31 22.02 -9.53
N PRO A 103 -7.12 22.39 -10.04
CA PRO A 103 -6.14 23.11 -9.25
C PRO A 103 -6.79 24.42 -8.77
N ILE A 104 -6.75 24.66 -7.46
CA ILE A 104 -7.24 25.91 -6.87
C ILE A 104 -6.32 27.02 -7.37
N SER A 105 -6.90 27.98 -8.11
CA SER A 105 -6.27 29.16 -8.69
C SER A 105 -5.67 30.10 -7.65
#